data_AF-A0A5N6RKC4-F1
#
_entry.id   AF-A0A5N6RKC4-F1
#
_cell.length_a   1.000
_cell.length_b   1.000
_cell.length_c   1.000
_cell.angle_alpha   90.00
_cell.angle_beta   90.00
_cell.angle_gamma   90.00
#
_symmetry.space_group_name_H-M   'P 1'
#
loop_
_entity.id
_entity.type
_entity.pdbx_description
1 polymer ?
#
loop_
_entity_poly.entity_id
_entity_poly.type
_entity_poly.pdbx_seq_one_letter_code
_entity_poly.pdbx_strand_id
1 'polypeptide(L)'
;MDPTGTESKSDNAANFANRLTNIKENHKFQKDGKEGHRVEDPTLGLRHIVGEIKDKHALKYVYVWHAITGYWGGVKPGVTDMEHYESKLAYPVSSPGVESNEACDCLKSIATNGLGLVNPEKVFNFYNELHSYLASAGIDGVKVDVQNILETLGAGHGGRVKLARKYHQALEASISRNFPGNGIISCMSHGTDSLYSAKRAAVIRASDDFWPRDPASHTIHIASVAYNTIFLGEFMQPDWDMFHSLHPMAEYHAAARAVGGCAIYVSDKPGHHDFTLLKKIVLPDGSILRAKLPGRPTRDCLFSDPARDGKSLLKIWNLNEFSGVVGVFNCQGAGWCKVGKKNLIHDEHPGTISGVIRAKDVNYLPRVADDTWTGDTVIFSHLGGEVVFLPKDASIPITLKSREYEVFTVVPVREVSNGVRFAPIGLIKMFNSGGAIKEMSCEKSEEGTTVVLKACGCGLFGAYSSARPKRITVDSEEMEFGYEEGYGLVTVSLRFAEEELYLWNITIEL
;
A
#
# COMPACT_ATOMS: atom_id res chain seq x y z
N MET A 1 -20.21 -17.31 22.18
CA MET A 1 -19.28 -16.64 23.11
C MET A 1 -18.81 -17.63 24.17
N ASP A 2 -17.65 -17.38 24.77
CA ASP A 2 -17.24 -18.11 25.97
C ASP A 2 -18.17 -17.72 27.14
N PRO A 3 -18.86 -18.66 27.81
CA PRO A 3 -19.84 -18.31 28.84
C PRO A 3 -19.25 -17.59 30.05
N THR A 4 -17.93 -17.63 30.23
CA THR A 4 -17.19 -16.97 31.32
C THR A 4 -16.53 -15.66 30.92
N GLY A 5 -16.62 -15.24 29.65
CA GLY A 5 -15.99 -14.03 29.14
C GLY A 5 -16.88 -12.79 29.29
N THR A 6 -16.29 -11.66 29.64
CA THR A 6 -16.95 -10.36 29.59
C THR A 6 -16.84 -9.80 28.18
N GLU A 7 -17.99 -9.57 27.54
CA GLU A 7 -18.06 -9.02 26.20
C GLU A 7 -17.46 -7.61 26.13
N SER A 8 -16.64 -7.37 25.09
CA SER A 8 -16.01 -6.08 24.82
C SER A 8 -16.14 -5.80 23.33
N LYS A 9 -17.23 -5.13 22.94
CA LYS A 9 -17.49 -4.72 21.56
C LYS A 9 -16.81 -3.38 21.28
N SER A 10 -16.07 -3.30 20.20
CA SER A 10 -15.79 -2.00 19.57
C SER A 10 -16.97 -1.57 18.68
N ASP A 11 -17.00 -0.28 18.31
CA ASP A 11 -18.03 0.33 17.44
C ASP A 11 -18.22 -0.41 16.09
N ASN A 12 -17.32 -1.32 15.72
CA ASN A 12 -17.33 -2.12 14.50
C ASN A 12 -17.62 -3.63 14.72
N ALA A 13 -18.31 -3.99 15.80
CA ALA A 13 -18.83 -5.34 16.10
C ALA A 13 -17.79 -6.45 16.39
N ALA A 14 -16.49 -6.14 16.45
CA ALA A 14 -15.49 -7.10 16.92
C ALA A 14 -15.55 -7.23 18.44
N ASN A 15 -15.75 -8.46 18.94
CA ASN A 15 -15.60 -8.77 20.36
C ASN A 15 -14.21 -9.35 20.61
N PHE A 16 -13.37 -8.59 21.32
CA PHE A 16 -11.96 -8.95 21.58
C PHE A 16 -11.80 -10.16 22.51
N ALA A 17 -12.85 -10.56 23.24
CA ALA A 17 -12.84 -11.74 24.10
C ALA A 17 -13.11 -13.06 23.33
N ASN A 18 -13.55 -12.98 22.07
CA ASN A 18 -13.87 -14.18 21.30
C ASN A 18 -12.61 -15.02 21.05
N ARG A 19 -12.77 -16.34 21.11
CA ARG A 19 -11.72 -17.32 20.84
C ARG A 19 -12.10 -18.20 19.67
N LEU A 20 -11.10 -18.60 18.88
CA LEU A 20 -11.28 -19.56 17.81
C LEU A 20 -11.68 -20.92 18.41
N THR A 21 -12.77 -21.49 17.92
CA THR A 21 -13.31 -22.78 18.39
C THR A 21 -13.23 -23.88 17.33
N ASN A 22 -12.90 -23.53 16.10
CA ASN A 22 -12.67 -24.47 15.02
C ASN A 22 -11.81 -23.82 13.92
N ILE A 23 -11.09 -24.63 13.14
CA ILE A 23 -10.39 -24.19 11.93
C ILE A 23 -11.37 -23.92 10.79
N LYS A 24 -12.39 -24.75 10.66
CA LYS A 24 -13.38 -24.62 9.59
C LYS A 24 -14.35 -23.49 9.89
N GLU A 25 -14.91 -22.92 8.84
CA GLU A 25 -15.91 -21.87 8.93
C GLU A 25 -17.16 -22.29 9.71
N ASN A 26 -17.88 -21.28 10.18
CA ASN A 26 -19.21 -21.46 10.73
C ASN A 26 -20.27 -21.41 9.62
N HIS A 27 -21.51 -21.68 10.00
CA HIS A 27 -22.69 -21.69 9.13
C HIS A 27 -22.86 -20.45 8.24
N LYS A 28 -22.33 -19.27 8.61
CA LYS A 28 -22.47 -18.03 7.80
C LYS A 28 -21.72 -18.11 6.47
N PHE A 29 -20.73 -18.97 6.38
CA PHE A 29 -19.92 -19.19 5.17
C PHE A 29 -20.20 -20.57 4.56
N GLN A 30 -21.30 -21.21 4.95
CA GLN A 30 -21.79 -22.43 4.32
C GLN A 30 -23.02 -22.12 3.46
N LYS A 31 -23.10 -22.76 2.30
CA LYS A 31 -24.27 -22.73 1.44
C LYS A 31 -25.48 -23.23 2.24
N ASP A 32 -26.52 -22.41 2.31
CA ASP A 32 -27.74 -22.68 3.08
C ASP A 32 -27.47 -22.99 4.58
N GLY A 33 -26.37 -22.46 5.13
CA GLY A 33 -25.93 -22.74 6.48
C GLY A 33 -26.92 -22.28 7.55
N LYS A 34 -27.11 -23.12 8.57
CA LYS A 34 -28.04 -22.87 9.68
C LYS A 34 -27.28 -22.77 10.99
N GLU A 35 -27.68 -21.83 11.84
CA GLU A 35 -27.07 -21.67 13.15
C GLU A 35 -27.12 -22.98 13.97
N GLY A 36 -26.02 -23.28 14.66
CA GLY A 36 -25.86 -24.53 15.42
C GLY A 36 -25.60 -25.78 14.58
N HIS A 37 -25.62 -25.71 13.24
CA HIS A 37 -25.37 -26.85 12.35
C HIS A 37 -24.16 -26.58 11.46
N ARG A 38 -23.24 -27.55 11.37
CA ARG A 38 -22.09 -27.52 10.45
C ARG A 38 -22.18 -28.71 9.51
N VAL A 39 -22.08 -28.44 8.21
CA VAL A 39 -21.97 -29.47 7.19
C VAL A 39 -20.49 -29.73 6.92
N GLU A 40 -20.06 -30.99 6.92
CA GLU A 40 -18.65 -31.36 6.73
C GLU A 40 -18.23 -31.45 5.26
N ASP A 41 -19.15 -31.17 4.33
CA ASP A 41 -18.89 -31.15 2.89
C ASP A 41 -18.18 -29.85 2.48
N PRO A 42 -16.90 -29.89 2.06
CA PRO A 42 -16.15 -28.70 1.65
C PRO A 42 -16.79 -27.99 0.45
N THR A 43 -17.54 -28.70 -0.39
CA THR A 43 -18.22 -28.12 -1.57
C THR A 43 -19.41 -27.25 -1.22
N LEU A 44 -19.83 -27.28 0.05
CA LEU A 44 -20.86 -26.41 0.63
C LEU A 44 -20.26 -25.37 1.58
N GLY A 45 -18.95 -25.41 1.82
CA GLY A 45 -18.25 -24.53 2.74
C GLY A 45 -17.58 -23.31 2.09
N LEU A 46 -16.51 -22.82 2.69
CA LEU A 46 -15.75 -21.66 2.20
C LEU A 46 -15.31 -21.81 0.74
N ARG A 47 -14.96 -23.04 0.31
CA ARG A 47 -14.57 -23.35 -1.07
C ARG A 47 -15.66 -23.00 -2.09
N HIS A 48 -16.93 -23.17 -1.73
CA HIS A 48 -18.05 -22.82 -2.60
C HIS A 48 -18.06 -21.32 -2.91
N ILE A 49 -17.97 -20.51 -1.86
CA ILE A 49 -18.03 -19.04 -1.95
C ILE A 49 -16.82 -18.52 -2.73
N VAL A 50 -15.62 -19.02 -2.42
CA VAL A 50 -14.38 -18.63 -3.10
C VAL A 50 -14.44 -19.00 -4.57
N GLY A 51 -14.83 -20.25 -4.90
CA GLY A 51 -14.99 -20.70 -6.28
C GLY A 51 -16.00 -19.84 -7.05
N GLU A 52 -17.17 -19.60 -6.47
CA GLU A 52 -18.21 -18.80 -7.10
C GLU A 52 -17.75 -17.36 -7.40
N ILE A 53 -17.06 -16.71 -6.47
CA ILE A 53 -16.58 -15.34 -6.67
C ILE A 53 -15.47 -15.29 -7.73
N LYS A 54 -14.52 -16.24 -7.71
CA LYS A 54 -13.45 -16.31 -8.71
C LYS A 54 -14.01 -16.56 -10.12
N ASP A 55 -14.95 -17.48 -10.25
CA ASP A 55 -15.57 -17.84 -11.53
C ASP A 55 -16.43 -16.69 -12.10
N LYS A 56 -17.13 -15.94 -11.25
CA LYS A 56 -18.06 -14.88 -11.70
C LYS A 56 -17.43 -13.51 -11.90
N HIS A 57 -16.33 -13.19 -11.20
CA HIS A 57 -15.84 -11.81 -11.09
C HIS A 57 -14.38 -11.61 -11.48
N ALA A 58 -13.76 -12.57 -12.18
CA ALA A 58 -12.35 -12.54 -12.59
C ALA A 58 -11.40 -12.22 -11.41
N LEU A 59 -11.82 -12.56 -10.18
CA LEU A 59 -11.06 -12.28 -8.97
C LEU A 59 -9.87 -13.22 -8.92
N LYS A 60 -8.66 -12.67 -9.01
CA LYS A 60 -7.43 -13.47 -9.07
C LYS A 60 -7.03 -14.03 -7.70
N TYR A 61 -7.16 -13.21 -6.65
CA TYR A 61 -6.66 -13.54 -5.32
C TYR A 61 -7.71 -13.28 -4.22
N VAL A 62 -7.77 -14.18 -3.24
CA VAL A 62 -8.58 -14.06 -2.02
C VAL A 62 -7.68 -14.26 -0.81
N TYR A 63 -7.75 -13.32 0.13
CA TYR A 63 -6.98 -13.35 1.38
C TYR A 63 -7.93 -13.44 2.57
N VAL A 64 -7.52 -14.14 3.63
CA VAL A 64 -8.29 -14.27 4.89
C VAL A 64 -7.53 -13.66 6.06
N TRP A 65 -8.25 -12.98 6.94
CA TRP A 65 -7.68 -12.41 8.16
C TRP A 65 -7.68 -13.42 9.31
N HIS A 66 -6.61 -13.47 10.09
CA HIS A 66 -6.61 -14.06 11.44
C HIS A 66 -5.60 -13.35 12.36
N ALA A 67 -5.71 -13.54 13.67
CA ALA A 67 -4.70 -13.05 14.62
C ALA A 67 -3.52 -14.05 14.72
N ILE A 68 -2.34 -13.61 15.13
CA ILE A 68 -1.18 -14.50 15.36
C ILE A 68 -1.49 -15.61 16.39
N THR A 69 -2.46 -15.40 17.27
CA THR A 69 -2.89 -16.39 18.27
C THR A 69 -4.16 -17.15 17.86
N GLY A 70 -4.61 -17.01 16.60
CA GLY A 70 -5.79 -17.64 16.02
C GLY A 70 -6.96 -16.66 15.83
N TYR A 71 -7.42 -16.04 16.92
CA TYR A 71 -8.40 -14.93 16.89
C TYR A 71 -8.03 -13.93 18.00
N TRP A 72 -8.76 -12.83 18.18
CA TRP A 72 -8.45 -11.80 19.19
C TRP A 72 -8.16 -12.37 20.60
N GLY A 73 -9.01 -13.26 21.11
CA GLY A 73 -8.82 -13.93 22.41
C GLY A 73 -8.03 -15.24 22.34
N GLY A 74 -7.43 -15.58 21.20
CA GLY A 74 -6.67 -16.81 20.99
C GLY A 74 -7.52 -18.03 20.58
N VAL A 75 -6.99 -19.24 20.81
CA VAL A 75 -7.68 -20.54 20.57
C VAL A 75 -8.32 -21.05 21.85
N LYS A 76 -9.61 -21.40 21.82
CA LYS A 76 -10.37 -21.80 23.01
C LYS A 76 -9.84 -23.12 23.61
N PRO A 77 -9.39 -23.14 24.87
CA PRO A 77 -9.02 -24.38 25.56
C PRO A 77 -10.22 -25.32 25.78
N GLY A 78 -9.97 -26.62 25.80
CA GLY A 78 -10.98 -27.64 26.13
C GLY A 78 -12.06 -27.88 25.07
N VAL A 79 -11.87 -27.38 23.84
CA VAL A 79 -12.71 -27.75 22.70
C VAL A 79 -12.12 -28.99 22.04
N THR A 80 -12.91 -30.05 21.91
CA THR A 80 -12.47 -31.37 21.40
C THR A 80 -11.68 -31.27 20.10
N ASP A 81 -12.20 -30.55 19.10
CA ASP A 81 -11.55 -30.39 17.78
C ASP A 81 -10.25 -29.56 17.80
N MET A 82 -9.91 -28.92 18.93
CA MET A 82 -8.75 -28.04 19.08
C MET A 82 -7.81 -28.48 20.21
N GLU A 83 -8.12 -29.58 20.90
CA GLU A 83 -7.43 -30.03 22.12
C GLU A 83 -5.97 -30.40 21.84
N HIS A 84 -5.67 -30.94 20.65
CA HIS A 84 -4.32 -31.34 20.24
C HIS A 84 -3.34 -30.18 20.05
N TYR A 85 -3.83 -28.93 20.01
CA TYR A 85 -2.98 -27.73 20.05
C TYR A 85 -2.56 -27.33 21.47
N GLU A 86 -3.17 -27.95 22.48
CA GLU A 86 -2.86 -27.75 23.90
C GLU A 86 -2.91 -26.26 24.31
N SER A 87 -3.90 -25.53 23.81
CA SER A 87 -4.00 -24.10 24.16
C SER A 87 -4.33 -23.92 25.65
N LYS A 88 -3.72 -22.90 26.26
CA LYS A 88 -3.90 -22.56 27.67
C LYS A 88 -4.19 -21.09 27.82
N LEU A 89 -4.98 -20.73 28.84
CA LEU A 89 -5.18 -19.33 29.17
C LEU A 89 -3.86 -18.74 29.68
N ALA A 90 -3.47 -17.64 29.04
CA ALA A 90 -2.38 -16.77 29.44
C ALA A 90 -2.93 -15.35 29.57
N TYR A 91 -2.41 -14.57 30.51
CA TYR A 91 -2.89 -13.24 30.81
C TYR A 91 -1.82 -12.23 30.41
N PRO A 92 -1.98 -11.53 29.26
CA PRO A 92 -1.07 -10.48 28.82
C PRO A 92 -0.72 -9.48 29.92
N VAL A 93 0.57 -9.18 30.06
CA VAL A 93 1.06 -8.11 30.93
C VAL A 93 1.82 -7.10 30.07
N SER A 94 1.33 -5.86 30.05
CA SER A 94 2.00 -4.77 29.34
C SER A 94 3.15 -4.20 30.17
N SER A 95 4.15 -3.62 29.50
CA SER A 95 5.21 -2.90 30.21
C SER A 95 4.76 -1.49 30.59
N PRO A 96 5.26 -0.90 31.69
CA PRO A 96 4.93 0.48 32.06
C PRO A 96 5.24 1.48 30.94
N GLY A 97 6.26 1.23 30.12
CA GLY A 97 6.62 2.05 28.96
C GLY A 97 5.54 2.04 27.88
N VAL A 98 5.01 0.86 27.54
CA VAL A 98 3.90 0.72 26.58
C VAL A 98 2.63 1.36 27.11
N GLU A 99 2.26 1.06 28.36
CA GLU A 99 1.06 1.65 29.01
C GLU A 99 1.15 3.18 29.10
N SER A 100 2.35 3.73 29.32
CA SER A 100 2.56 5.18 29.35
C SER A 100 2.40 5.84 27.99
N ASN A 101 2.52 5.09 26.89
CA ASN A 101 2.38 5.60 25.53
C ASN A 101 0.92 5.66 25.09
N GLU A 102 0.15 4.58 25.31
CA GLU A 102 -1.27 4.49 24.97
C GLU A 102 -1.97 3.43 25.85
N ALA A 103 -3.15 3.77 26.37
CA ALA A 103 -4.02 2.81 27.02
C ALA A 103 -4.86 2.09 25.96
N CYS A 104 -4.60 0.80 25.74
CA CYS A 104 -5.29 0.02 24.71
C CYS A 104 -6.46 -0.78 25.32
N ASP A 105 -7.70 -0.37 25.03
CA ASP A 105 -8.91 -1.08 25.49
C ASP A 105 -8.97 -2.53 24.99
N CYS A 106 -8.47 -2.79 23.78
CA CYS A 106 -8.35 -4.14 23.23
C CYS A 106 -7.43 -5.01 24.11
N LEU A 107 -6.23 -4.53 24.42
CA LEU A 107 -5.29 -5.26 25.27
C LEU A 107 -5.87 -5.48 26.67
N LYS A 108 -6.51 -4.46 27.26
CA LYS A 108 -7.17 -4.57 28.57
C LYS A 108 -8.27 -5.64 28.57
N SER A 109 -9.06 -5.69 27.50
CA SER A 109 -10.08 -6.72 27.31
C SER A 109 -9.50 -8.13 27.26
N ILE A 110 -8.44 -8.32 26.46
CA ILE A 110 -7.74 -9.61 26.36
C ILE A 110 -7.09 -9.99 27.70
N ALA A 111 -6.44 -9.03 28.37
CA ALA A 111 -5.82 -9.23 29.68
C ALA A 111 -6.85 -9.60 30.77
N THR A 112 -8.05 -9.04 30.71
CA THR A 112 -9.12 -9.37 31.68
C THR A 112 -9.70 -10.76 31.41
N ASN A 113 -9.95 -11.09 30.15
CA ASN A 113 -10.58 -12.35 29.76
C ASN A 113 -9.60 -13.54 29.70
N GLY A 114 -8.31 -13.27 29.55
CA GLY A 114 -7.29 -14.26 29.24
C GLY A 114 -7.26 -14.61 27.75
N LEU A 115 -6.06 -14.82 27.23
CA LEU A 115 -5.79 -15.23 25.85
C LEU A 115 -5.53 -16.74 25.80
N GLY A 116 -6.22 -17.46 24.92
CA GLY A 116 -5.96 -18.87 24.63
C GLY A 116 -4.69 -19.03 23.80
N LEU A 117 -3.54 -19.14 24.46
CA LEU A 117 -2.24 -19.26 23.81
C LEU A 117 -2.01 -20.72 23.41
N VAL A 118 -1.85 -20.98 22.11
CA VAL A 118 -1.46 -22.31 21.60
C VAL A 118 -0.10 -22.70 22.16
N ASN A 119 0.10 -23.98 22.50
CA ASN A 119 1.40 -24.45 22.97
C ASN A 119 2.49 -24.09 21.93
N PRO A 120 3.55 -23.35 22.29
CA PRO A 120 4.60 -22.95 21.35
C PRO A 120 5.29 -24.11 20.61
N GLU A 121 5.23 -25.34 21.14
CA GLU A 121 5.75 -26.54 20.44
C GLU A 121 4.76 -27.13 19.42
N LYS A 122 3.49 -26.72 19.47
CA LYS A 122 2.39 -27.20 18.60
C LYS A 122 1.91 -26.13 17.61
N VAL A 123 2.36 -24.88 17.75
CA VAL A 123 1.87 -23.74 16.96
C VAL A 123 2.07 -23.90 15.44
N PHE A 124 3.13 -24.60 15.01
CA PHE A 124 3.29 -24.96 13.60
C PHE A 124 2.15 -25.85 13.09
N ASN A 125 1.73 -26.84 13.87
CA ASN A 125 0.64 -27.73 13.47
C ASN A 125 -0.67 -26.94 13.37
N PHE A 126 -0.94 -26.05 14.32
CA PHE A 126 -2.09 -25.14 14.27
C PHE A 126 -2.11 -24.31 12.98
N TYR A 127 -1.03 -23.58 12.68
CA TYR A 127 -0.98 -22.79 11.45
C TYR A 127 -1.00 -23.64 10.20
N ASN A 128 -0.35 -24.80 10.21
CA ASN A 128 -0.29 -25.66 9.04
C ASN A 128 -1.67 -26.24 8.73
N GLU A 129 -2.40 -26.72 9.73
CA GLU A 129 -3.77 -27.22 9.55
C GLU A 129 -4.72 -26.09 9.09
N LEU A 130 -4.62 -24.89 9.70
CA LEU A 130 -5.42 -23.73 9.29
C LEU A 130 -5.13 -23.33 7.85
N HIS A 131 -3.86 -23.13 7.49
CA HIS A 131 -3.50 -22.67 6.14
C HIS A 131 -3.68 -23.76 5.08
N SER A 132 -3.45 -25.03 5.41
CA SER A 132 -3.79 -26.14 4.50
C SER A 132 -5.29 -26.17 4.21
N TYR A 133 -6.14 -25.94 5.22
CA TYR A 133 -7.58 -25.82 5.03
C TYR A 133 -7.94 -24.64 4.11
N LEU A 134 -7.44 -23.44 4.41
CA LEU A 134 -7.68 -22.24 3.60
C LEU A 134 -7.21 -22.42 2.15
N ALA A 135 -6.00 -22.96 1.94
CA ALA A 135 -5.48 -23.25 0.61
C ALA A 135 -6.36 -24.27 -0.14
N SER A 136 -6.85 -25.32 0.54
CA SER A 136 -7.78 -26.28 -0.06
C SER A 136 -9.14 -25.68 -0.44
N ALA A 137 -9.51 -24.57 0.19
CA ALA A 137 -10.69 -23.77 -0.14
C ALA A 137 -10.43 -22.72 -1.24
N GLY A 138 -9.22 -22.65 -1.79
CA GLY A 138 -8.86 -21.72 -2.86
C GLY A 138 -8.43 -20.32 -2.39
N ILE A 139 -8.13 -20.15 -1.10
CA ILE A 139 -7.53 -18.93 -0.54
C ILE A 139 -6.05 -18.86 -0.92
N ASP A 140 -5.59 -17.67 -1.29
CA ASP A 140 -4.25 -17.44 -1.85
C ASP A 140 -3.26 -16.89 -0.82
N GLY A 141 -3.75 -16.39 0.31
CA GLY A 141 -2.92 -15.87 1.39
C GLY A 141 -3.70 -15.40 2.61
N VAL A 142 -2.99 -14.83 3.57
CA VAL A 142 -3.58 -14.35 4.84
C VAL A 142 -3.09 -12.97 5.24
N LYS A 143 -3.94 -12.20 5.94
CA LYS A 143 -3.52 -11.03 6.73
C LYS A 143 -3.45 -11.45 8.19
N VAL A 144 -2.28 -11.30 8.81
CA VAL A 144 -2.03 -11.77 10.18
C VAL A 144 -1.82 -10.59 11.11
N ASP A 145 -2.81 -10.34 11.97
CA ASP A 145 -2.85 -9.22 12.90
C ASP A 145 -2.38 -9.60 14.31
N VAL A 146 -2.37 -8.60 15.19
CA VAL A 146 -2.15 -8.74 16.64
C VAL A 146 -0.78 -9.36 16.96
N GLN A 147 0.20 -9.24 16.07
CA GLN A 147 1.49 -9.95 16.21
C GLN A 147 2.27 -9.52 17.45
N ASN A 148 2.23 -8.22 17.79
CA ASN A 148 2.92 -7.65 18.95
C ASN A 148 2.38 -8.15 20.30
N ILE A 149 1.22 -8.84 20.37
CA ILE A 149 0.72 -9.39 21.64
C ILE A 149 1.70 -10.37 22.28
N LEU A 150 2.52 -11.05 21.47
CA LEU A 150 3.51 -12.02 21.95
C LEU A 150 4.55 -11.40 22.91
N GLU A 151 4.79 -10.09 22.81
CA GLU A 151 5.66 -9.37 23.75
C GLU A 151 5.17 -9.48 25.20
N THR A 152 3.85 -9.50 25.39
CA THR A 152 3.18 -9.49 26.70
C THR A 152 2.99 -10.88 27.30
N LEU A 153 3.39 -11.94 26.58
CA LEU A 153 3.06 -13.34 26.88
C LEU A 153 4.29 -14.21 27.17
N GLY A 154 5.47 -13.61 27.29
CA GLY A 154 6.74 -14.36 27.37
C GLY A 154 6.96 -15.17 28.68
N ALA A 155 6.20 -14.90 29.74
CA ALA A 155 6.33 -15.59 31.02
C ALA A 155 6.09 -17.09 30.88
N GLY A 156 6.98 -17.94 31.42
CA GLY A 156 6.89 -19.40 31.29
C GLY A 156 7.30 -19.97 29.93
N HIS A 157 7.60 -19.12 28.93
CA HIS A 157 7.95 -19.55 27.56
C HIS A 157 9.39 -19.19 27.15
N GLY A 158 10.26 -18.91 28.14
CA GLY A 158 11.64 -18.49 27.92
C GLY A 158 11.80 -17.03 27.50
N GLY A 159 10.79 -16.20 27.80
CA GLY A 159 10.79 -14.77 27.51
C GLY A 159 10.19 -14.40 26.15
N ARG A 160 9.88 -13.11 25.98
CA ARG A 160 9.24 -12.56 24.78
C ARG A 160 9.97 -12.91 23.48
N VAL A 161 11.31 -12.83 23.49
CA VAL A 161 12.15 -13.12 22.30
C VAL A 161 11.98 -14.56 21.84
N LYS A 162 12.01 -15.53 22.77
CA LYS A 162 11.90 -16.96 22.42
C LYS A 162 10.50 -17.30 21.92
N LEU A 163 9.47 -16.74 22.57
CA LEU A 163 8.08 -16.95 22.17
C LEU A 163 7.79 -16.34 20.78
N ALA A 164 8.15 -15.07 20.57
CA ALA A 164 7.99 -14.38 19.30
C ALA A 164 8.69 -15.14 18.17
N ARG A 165 9.95 -15.54 18.37
CA ARG A 165 10.70 -16.29 17.36
C ARG A 165 10.01 -17.60 16.98
N LYS A 166 9.50 -18.37 17.94
CA LYS A 166 8.79 -19.63 17.67
C LYS A 166 7.53 -19.41 16.85
N TYR A 167 6.70 -18.45 17.25
CA TYR A 167 5.45 -18.15 16.54
C TYR A 167 5.70 -17.65 15.12
N HIS A 168 6.64 -16.72 14.91
CA HIS A 168 6.93 -16.20 13.58
C HIS A 168 7.57 -17.25 12.66
N GLN A 169 8.49 -18.08 13.17
CA GLN A 169 9.07 -19.17 12.38
C GLN A 169 8.03 -20.21 11.98
N ALA A 170 7.13 -20.58 12.89
CA ALA A 170 6.04 -21.49 12.60
C ALA A 170 5.05 -20.89 11.58
N LEU A 171 4.74 -19.60 11.72
CA LEU A 171 3.87 -18.88 10.80
C LEU A 171 4.46 -18.89 9.39
N GLU A 172 5.69 -18.41 9.22
CA GLU A 172 6.36 -18.34 7.91
C GLU A 172 6.58 -19.73 7.29
N ALA A 173 6.85 -20.75 8.10
CA ALA A 173 6.94 -22.14 7.63
C ALA A 173 5.59 -22.64 7.09
N SER A 174 4.49 -22.31 7.76
CA SER A 174 3.14 -22.65 7.28
C SER A 174 2.79 -21.87 6.00
N ILE A 175 3.10 -20.57 5.93
CA ILE A 175 2.90 -19.76 4.72
C ILE A 175 3.66 -20.37 3.54
N SER A 176 4.95 -20.66 3.72
CA SER A 176 5.80 -21.24 2.67
C SER A 176 5.28 -22.59 2.16
N ARG A 177 4.60 -23.36 3.02
CA ARG A 177 4.07 -24.67 2.68
C ARG A 177 2.73 -24.62 1.95
N ASN A 178 1.89 -23.64 2.28
CA ASN A 178 0.49 -23.64 1.84
C ASN A 178 0.16 -22.56 0.81
N PHE A 179 0.96 -21.49 0.72
CA PHE A 179 0.73 -20.37 -0.20
C PHE A 179 1.97 -20.14 -1.09
N PRO A 180 2.01 -20.70 -2.30
CA PRO A 180 3.18 -20.63 -3.19
C PRO A 180 3.66 -19.20 -3.50
N GLY A 181 2.75 -18.22 -3.50
CA GLY A 181 3.05 -16.81 -3.73
C GLY A 181 3.58 -16.05 -2.51
N ASN A 182 3.92 -16.74 -1.41
CA ASN A 182 4.26 -16.12 -0.12
C ASN A 182 3.15 -15.15 0.35
N GLY A 183 1.90 -15.59 0.23
CA GLY A 183 0.71 -14.78 0.49
C GLY A 183 0.52 -14.47 1.97
N ILE A 184 1.21 -13.44 2.46
CA ILE A 184 1.06 -12.93 3.82
C ILE A 184 1.18 -11.39 3.86
N ILE A 185 0.27 -10.77 4.62
CA ILE A 185 0.37 -9.37 5.04
C ILE A 185 0.55 -9.37 6.56
N SER A 186 1.73 -8.99 7.04
CA SER A 186 2.01 -8.88 8.47
C SER A 186 1.52 -7.53 9.02
N CYS A 187 0.88 -7.57 10.17
CA CYS A 187 0.15 -6.42 10.68
C CYS A 187 0.19 -6.38 12.21
N MET A 188 0.20 -5.17 12.79
CA MET A 188 0.46 -4.95 14.22
C MET A 188 1.77 -5.63 14.66
N SER A 189 2.80 -5.56 13.80
CA SER A 189 4.01 -6.39 13.86
C SER A 189 5.31 -5.56 13.93
N HIS A 190 5.22 -4.29 14.34
CA HIS A 190 6.38 -3.38 14.42
C HIS A 190 7.27 -3.62 15.63
N GLY A 191 6.92 -4.56 16.51
CA GLY A 191 7.74 -4.92 17.66
C GLY A 191 9.09 -5.45 17.21
N THR A 192 10.15 -5.04 17.91
CA THR A 192 11.53 -5.43 17.57
C THR A 192 11.69 -6.95 17.47
N ASP A 193 11.11 -7.71 18.41
CA ASP A 193 11.17 -9.18 18.39
C ASP A 193 10.53 -9.78 17.13
N SER A 194 9.44 -9.20 16.64
CA SER A 194 8.75 -9.63 15.42
C SER A 194 9.62 -9.33 14.19
N LEU A 195 10.15 -8.09 14.09
CA LEU A 195 11.01 -7.67 12.97
C LEU A 195 12.30 -8.49 12.88
N TYR A 196 12.98 -8.74 14.01
CA TYR A 196 14.20 -9.56 14.06
C TYR A 196 13.93 -11.07 13.91
N SER A 197 12.67 -11.50 14.03
CA SER A 197 12.27 -12.90 13.83
C SER A 197 11.78 -13.20 12.42
N ALA A 198 11.31 -12.18 11.69
CA ALA A 198 10.86 -12.28 10.30
C ALA A 198 12.04 -12.66 9.40
N LYS A 199 11.82 -13.62 8.50
CA LYS A 199 12.81 -14.07 7.51
C LYS A 199 12.27 -14.10 6.10
N ARG A 200 10.96 -14.30 5.95
CA ARG A 200 10.31 -14.55 4.65
C ARG A 200 9.07 -13.70 4.43
N ALA A 201 8.37 -13.27 5.49
CA ALA A 201 7.22 -12.39 5.34
C ALA A 201 7.65 -11.11 4.60
N ALA A 202 7.04 -10.86 3.44
CA ALA A 202 7.49 -9.79 2.56
C ALA A 202 6.71 -8.49 2.78
N VAL A 203 5.44 -8.55 3.17
CA VAL A 203 4.58 -7.36 3.29
C VAL A 203 4.32 -7.05 4.76
N ILE A 204 4.45 -5.78 5.14
CA ILE A 204 4.16 -5.28 6.49
C ILE A 204 3.31 -4.02 6.44
N ARG A 205 2.18 -4.00 7.14
CA ARG A 205 1.38 -2.78 7.31
C ARG A 205 2.19 -1.76 8.08
N ALA A 206 2.44 -0.59 7.50
CA ALA A 206 3.37 0.42 7.98
C ALA A 206 2.70 1.63 8.66
N SER A 207 1.39 1.56 8.89
CA SER A 207 0.58 2.63 9.47
C SER A 207 -0.26 2.12 10.65
N ASP A 208 -0.92 3.04 11.35
CA ASP A 208 -2.14 2.71 12.07
C ASP A 208 -3.29 2.39 11.10
N ASP A 209 -4.43 1.96 11.63
CA ASP A 209 -5.66 1.76 10.86
C ASP A 209 -6.10 3.07 10.17
N PHE A 210 -6.62 2.94 8.96
CA PHE A 210 -7.39 4.02 8.33
C PHE A 210 -8.72 4.24 9.08
N TRP A 211 -8.87 5.41 9.70
CA TRP A 211 -10.06 5.80 10.46
C TRP A 211 -10.92 6.82 9.68
N PRO A 212 -11.84 6.37 8.79
CA PRO A 212 -12.60 7.27 7.90
C PRO A 212 -13.50 8.27 8.63
N ARG A 213 -13.79 8.04 9.92
CA ARG A 213 -14.66 8.91 10.74
C ARG A 213 -13.87 9.79 11.71
N ASP A 214 -12.55 9.68 11.74
CA ASP A 214 -11.67 10.53 12.54
C ASP A 214 -10.93 11.51 11.62
N PRO A 215 -11.42 12.75 11.48
CA PRO A 215 -10.79 13.75 10.61
C PRO A 215 -9.32 14.02 10.98
N ALA A 216 -8.94 13.88 12.26
CA ALA A 216 -7.57 14.12 12.72
C ALA A 216 -6.60 13.05 12.19
N SER A 217 -7.10 11.84 11.88
CA SER A 217 -6.27 10.71 11.49
C SER A 217 -5.66 10.85 10.09
N HIS A 218 -6.29 11.58 9.16
CA HIS A 218 -5.94 11.51 7.73
C HIS A 218 -4.53 12.04 7.41
N THR A 219 -4.19 13.24 7.88
CA THR A 219 -2.85 13.82 7.62
C THR A 219 -1.78 13.10 8.43
N ILE A 220 -2.11 12.67 9.66
CA ILE A 220 -1.25 11.85 10.52
C ILE A 220 -0.93 10.52 9.84
N HIS A 221 -1.91 9.85 9.22
CA HIS A 221 -1.73 8.58 8.52
C HIS A 221 -0.67 8.69 7.43
N ILE A 222 -0.80 9.69 6.54
CA ILE A 222 0.14 9.89 5.43
C ILE A 222 1.54 10.24 5.94
N ALA A 223 1.64 11.10 6.96
CA ALA A 223 2.92 11.41 7.58
C ALA A 223 3.55 10.15 8.20
N SER A 224 2.86 9.49 9.13
CA SER A 224 3.36 8.32 9.84
C SER A 224 3.78 7.19 8.91
N VAL A 225 2.97 6.85 7.90
CA VAL A 225 3.30 5.75 6.98
C VAL A 225 4.52 6.06 6.12
N ALA A 226 4.70 7.31 5.69
CA ALA A 226 5.87 7.73 4.94
C ALA A 226 7.15 7.63 5.80
N TYR A 227 7.12 8.13 7.04
CA TYR A 227 8.27 8.03 7.94
C TYR A 227 8.58 6.58 8.36
N ASN A 228 7.56 5.78 8.67
CA ASN A 228 7.75 4.36 9.00
C ASN A 228 8.36 3.57 7.83
N THR A 229 8.02 3.95 6.58
CA THR A 229 8.59 3.34 5.37
C THR A 229 10.10 3.56 5.25
N ILE A 230 10.69 4.58 5.88
CA ILE A 230 12.16 4.78 5.87
C ILE A 230 12.87 3.56 6.47
N PHE A 231 12.34 3.01 7.57
CA PHE A 231 12.95 1.87 8.24
C PHE A 231 12.43 0.55 7.66
N LEU A 232 11.11 0.38 7.58
CA LEU A 232 10.50 -0.88 7.15
C LEU A 232 10.81 -1.20 5.68
N GLY A 233 10.85 -0.18 4.83
CA GLY A 233 11.10 -0.29 3.39
C GLY A 233 12.52 -0.70 3.02
N GLU A 234 13.42 -0.93 3.98
CA GLU A 234 14.75 -1.48 3.74
C GLU A 234 14.75 -3.01 3.63
N PHE A 235 13.78 -3.68 4.24
CA PHE A 235 13.76 -5.15 4.32
C PHE A 235 12.38 -5.78 4.16
N MET A 236 11.30 -4.98 4.09
CA MET A 236 9.95 -5.44 3.80
C MET A 236 9.25 -4.44 2.87
N GLN A 237 8.24 -4.91 2.12
CA GLN A 237 7.33 -4.09 1.33
C GLN A 237 6.28 -3.45 2.27
N PRO A 238 6.28 -2.12 2.43
CA PRO A 238 5.29 -1.45 3.25
C PRO A 238 3.91 -1.49 2.60
N ASP A 239 2.92 -1.89 3.38
CA ASP A 239 1.51 -1.74 3.11
C ASP A 239 1.01 -0.46 3.79
N TRP A 240 0.40 0.43 3.02
CA TRP A 240 -0.03 1.77 3.46
C TRP A 240 -1.48 1.80 3.95
N ASP A 241 -2.08 0.62 4.10
CA ASP A 241 -3.45 0.36 4.50
C ASP A 241 -4.49 0.83 3.48
N MET A 242 -5.70 0.33 3.69
CA MET A 242 -6.88 0.65 2.89
C MET A 242 -7.25 2.14 2.96
N PHE A 243 -8.11 2.55 2.03
CA PHE A 243 -8.80 3.84 2.08
C PHE A 243 -10.17 3.71 1.40
N HIS A 244 -11.01 4.75 1.54
CA HIS A 244 -12.27 4.84 0.80
C HIS A 244 -12.10 5.75 -0.41
N SER A 245 -12.51 5.29 -1.59
CA SER A 245 -12.48 6.09 -2.82
C SER A 245 -13.56 7.17 -2.84
N LEU A 246 -14.66 6.95 -2.11
CA LEU A 246 -15.73 7.93 -1.93
C LEU A 246 -15.63 8.57 -0.54
N HIS A 247 -14.73 9.54 -0.40
CA HIS A 247 -14.45 10.23 0.87
C HIS A 247 -13.89 11.64 0.63
N PRO A 248 -14.13 12.65 1.51
CA PRO A 248 -13.57 13.99 1.32
C PRO A 248 -12.03 14.05 1.20
N MET A 249 -11.34 13.09 1.82
CA MET A 249 -9.88 12.93 1.73
C MET A 249 -9.44 11.86 0.70
N ALA A 250 -10.34 11.35 -0.14
CA ALA A 250 -10.06 10.21 -1.00
C ALA A 250 -8.91 10.46 -1.97
N GLU A 251 -8.92 11.59 -2.69
CA GLU A 251 -7.84 11.88 -3.64
C GLU A 251 -6.49 12.10 -2.94
N TYR A 252 -6.49 12.73 -1.76
CA TYR A 252 -5.30 12.92 -0.94
C TYR A 252 -4.66 11.56 -0.57
N HIS A 253 -5.49 10.59 -0.16
CA HIS A 253 -5.02 9.23 0.10
C HIS A 253 -4.60 8.50 -1.18
N ALA A 254 -5.36 8.59 -2.27
CA ALA A 254 -5.04 7.95 -3.55
C ALA A 254 -3.70 8.43 -4.13
N ALA A 255 -3.45 9.74 -4.10
CA ALA A 255 -2.18 10.34 -4.52
C ALA A 255 -1.02 9.81 -3.67
N ALA A 256 -1.20 9.70 -2.35
CA ALA A 256 -0.18 9.13 -1.46
C ALA A 256 0.12 7.65 -1.80
N ARG A 257 -0.90 6.82 -2.08
CA ARG A 257 -0.67 5.41 -2.49
C ARG A 257 0.00 5.31 -3.86
N ALA A 258 -0.33 6.21 -4.79
CA ALA A 258 0.29 6.22 -6.12
C ALA A 258 1.80 6.46 -6.06
N VAL A 259 2.27 7.26 -5.11
CA VAL A 259 3.71 7.49 -4.86
C VAL A 259 4.31 6.54 -3.83
N GLY A 260 3.50 5.86 -3.03
CA GLY A 260 3.95 5.00 -1.93
C GLY A 260 4.63 3.70 -2.38
N GLY A 261 4.49 3.31 -3.65
CA GLY A 261 5.03 2.04 -4.16
C GLY A 261 4.44 0.82 -3.47
N CYS A 262 3.22 0.93 -2.95
CA CYS A 262 2.52 -0.07 -2.17
C CYS A 262 1.36 -0.69 -2.96
N ALA A 263 0.68 -1.67 -2.37
CA ALA A 263 -0.58 -2.17 -2.90
C ALA A 263 -1.71 -1.14 -2.69
N ILE A 264 -2.76 -1.24 -3.51
CA ILE A 264 -3.94 -0.38 -3.41
C ILE A 264 -5.10 -1.22 -2.87
N TYR A 265 -5.53 -0.91 -1.65
CA TYR A 265 -6.69 -1.54 -1.03
C TYR A 265 -7.82 -0.52 -0.87
N VAL A 266 -8.98 -0.84 -1.40
CA VAL A 266 -10.18 0.00 -1.30
C VAL A 266 -11.19 -0.73 -0.43
N SER A 267 -11.65 -0.08 0.64
CA SER A 267 -12.63 -0.64 1.59
C SER A 267 -14.00 0.02 1.50
N ASP A 268 -14.36 0.45 0.29
CA ASP A 268 -15.66 1.04 0.02
C ASP A 268 -16.79 0.05 0.28
N LYS A 269 -17.95 0.59 0.65
CA LYS A 269 -19.19 -0.18 0.68
C LYS A 269 -19.59 -0.56 -0.75
N PRO A 270 -20.09 -1.78 -1.01
CA PRO A 270 -20.61 -2.16 -2.32
C PRO A 270 -21.59 -1.11 -2.89
N GLY A 271 -21.34 -0.68 -4.13
CA GLY A 271 -22.14 0.35 -4.81
C GLY A 271 -21.77 1.80 -4.48
N HIS A 272 -20.78 2.04 -3.60
CA HIS A 272 -20.33 3.37 -3.20
C HIS A 272 -18.86 3.60 -3.57
N HIS A 273 -18.57 3.59 -4.87
CA HIS A 273 -17.22 3.74 -5.42
C HIS A 273 -17.10 5.03 -6.25
N ASP A 274 -15.95 5.69 -6.19
CA ASP A 274 -15.57 6.73 -7.15
C ASP A 274 -14.69 6.13 -8.26
N PHE A 275 -15.32 5.67 -9.34
CA PHE A 275 -14.58 5.12 -10.49
C PHE A 275 -13.73 6.15 -11.23
N THR A 276 -14.03 7.44 -11.11
CA THR A 276 -13.20 8.50 -11.71
C THR A 276 -11.87 8.57 -10.99
N LEU A 277 -11.88 8.53 -9.65
CA LEU A 277 -10.67 8.46 -8.85
C LEU A 277 -9.92 7.14 -9.05
N LEU A 278 -10.63 6.00 -9.04
CA LEU A 278 -9.98 4.68 -9.19
C LEU A 278 -9.22 4.55 -10.51
N LYS A 279 -9.75 5.11 -11.61
CA LYS A 279 -9.06 5.15 -12.91
C LYS A 279 -7.77 6.00 -12.92
N LYS A 280 -7.55 6.85 -11.91
CA LYS A 280 -6.27 7.59 -11.75
C LYS A 280 -5.16 6.73 -11.13
N ILE A 281 -5.50 5.55 -10.60
CA ILE A 281 -4.57 4.70 -9.83
C ILE A 281 -4.57 3.21 -10.22
N VAL A 282 -5.61 2.73 -10.89
CA VAL A 282 -5.75 1.34 -11.36
C VAL A 282 -6.02 1.33 -12.86
N LEU A 283 -5.31 0.45 -13.58
CA LEU A 283 -5.48 0.21 -15.00
C LEU A 283 -6.70 -0.71 -15.26
N PRO A 284 -7.27 -0.70 -16.47
CA PRO A 284 -8.44 -1.53 -16.78
C PRO A 284 -8.26 -3.04 -16.57
N ASP A 285 -7.03 -3.55 -16.71
CA ASP A 285 -6.68 -4.97 -16.46
C ASP A 285 -6.50 -5.30 -14.96
N GLY A 286 -6.78 -4.34 -14.08
CA GLY A 286 -6.63 -4.45 -12.63
C GLY A 286 -5.20 -4.26 -12.12
N SER A 287 -4.22 -4.08 -13.01
CA SER A 287 -2.85 -3.75 -12.61
C SER A 287 -2.76 -2.28 -12.17
N ILE A 288 -1.64 -1.91 -11.54
CA ILE A 288 -1.39 -0.55 -11.08
C ILE A 288 -0.05 -0.06 -11.61
N LEU A 289 0.08 1.25 -11.79
CA LEU A 289 1.35 1.89 -12.09
C LEU A 289 2.19 2.01 -10.80
N ARG A 290 2.51 0.88 -10.17
CA ARG A 290 3.27 0.85 -8.91
C ARG A 290 4.69 1.35 -9.15
N ALA A 291 5.11 2.35 -8.39
CA ALA A 291 6.51 2.77 -8.37
C ALA A 291 7.42 1.66 -7.79
N LYS A 292 8.70 1.67 -8.17
CA LYS A 292 9.66 0.56 -7.96
C LYS A 292 10.13 0.40 -6.52
N LEU A 293 10.11 1.46 -5.72
CA LEU A 293 10.65 1.47 -4.36
C LEU A 293 9.51 1.65 -3.36
N PRO A 294 9.73 1.40 -2.06
CA PRO A 294 8.88 1.96 -1.02
C PRO A 294 8.99 3.49 -1.01
N GLY A 295 7.85 4.19 -0.99
CA GLY A 295 7.81 5.66 -1.02
C GLY A 295 8.34 6.29 0.27
N ARG A 296 9.23 7.27 0.17
CA ARG A 296 9.94 7.84 1.32
C ARG A 296 9.88 9.36 1.34
N PRO A 297 9.96 10.00 2.52
CA PRO A 297 10.15 11.44 2.59
C PRO A 297 11.40 11.86 1.79
N THR A 298 11.31 13.00 1.13
CA THR A 298 12.49 13.63 0.51
C THR A 298 13.48 14.03 1.59
N ARG A 299 14.76 14.18 1.22
CA ARG A 299 15.84 14.43 2.17
C ARG A 299 15.65 15.69 3.01
N ASP A 300 15.03 16.72 2.44
CA ASP A 300 14.74 17.99 3.11
C ASP A 300 13.55 17.93 4.08
N CYS A 301 12.72 16.88 4.01
CA CYS A 301 11.63 16.64 4.96
C CYS A 301 12.02 15.70 6.11
N LEU A 302 13.14 14.97 6.03
CA LEU A 302 13.48 13.88 6.95
C LEU A 302 13.47 14.25 8.45
N PHE A 303 13.80 15.48 8.79
CA PHE A 303 13.85 15.96 10.17
C PHE A 303 12.81 17.05 10.47
N SER A 304 11.82 17.20 9.60
CA SER A 304 10.71 18.14 9.76
C SER A 304 9.52 17.46 10.45
N ASP A 305 8.65 18.26 11.05
CA ASP A 305 7.35 17.81 11.56
C ASP A 305 6.25 18.39 10.66
N PRO A 306 5.96 17.76 9.51
CA PRO A 306 5.06 18.32 8.51
C PRO A 306 3.59 18.41 8.97
N ALA A 307 3.28 17.86 10.15
CA ALA A 307 1.94 17.87 10.71
C ALA A 307 1.72 19.04 11.69
N ARG A 308 2.79 19.63 12.26
CA ARG A 308 2.67 20.56 13.39
C ARG A 308 3.57 21.80 13.34
N ASP A 309 4.61 21.81 12.50
CA ASP A 309 5.61 22.88 12.55
C ASP A 309 5.17 24.20 11.88
N GLY A 310 4.00 24.22 11.24
CA GLY A 310 3.44 25.39 10.57
C GLY A 310 4.26 25.90 9.38
N LYS A 311 5.22 25.13 8.85
CA LYS A 311 6.15 25.59 7.80
C LYS A 311 6.54 24.54 6.77
N SER A 312 6.43 23.25 7.08
CA SER A 312 6.92 22.19 6.20
C SER A 312 5.78 21.50 5.45
N LEU A 313 5.98 21.29 4.15
CA LEU A 313 5.23 20.30 3.37
C LEU A 313 5.88 18.93 3.54
N LEU A 314 5.07 17.88 3.56
CA LEU A 314 5.58 16.51 3.41
C LEU A 314 5.74 16.24 1.92
N LYS A 315 6.97 15.98 1.48
CA LYS A 315 7.24 15.49 0.13
C LYS A 315 7.64 14.02 0.20
N ILE A 316 6.99 13.18 -0.60
CA ILE A 316 7.23 11.75 -0.70
C ILE A 316 7.71 11.47 -2.11
N TRP A 317 8.85 10.81 -2.28
CA TRP A 317 9.39 10.48 -3.59
C TRP A 317 9.48 8.97 -3.82
N ASN A 318 9.47 8.61 -5.10
CA ASN A 318 9.67 7.24 -5.59
C ASN A 318 10.25 7.24 -7.02
N LEU A 319 10.52 6.06 -7.56
CA LEU A 319 11.18 5.85 -8.84
C LEU A 319 10.35 4.92 -9.75
N ASN A 320 10.32 5.22 -11.04
CA ASN A 320 9.79 4.37 -12.11
C ASN A 320 10.95 3.87 -13.00
N GLU A 321 10.67 3.24 -14.14
CA GLU A 321 11.73 2.76 -15.05
C GLU A 321 12.54 3.91 -15.68
N PHE A 322 11.88 5.02 -16.03
CA PHE A 322 12.50 6.15 -16.76
C PHE A 322 12.21 7.53 -16.13
N SER A 323 11.62 7.56 -14.94
CA SER A 323 11.25 8.80 -14.25
C SER A 323 11.20 8.61 -12.74
N GLY A 324 11.08 9.71 -12.01
CA GLY A 324 10.64 9.71 -10.62
C GLY A 324 9.21 10.24 -10.49
N VAL A 325 8.64 10.03 -9.31
CA VAL A 325 7.37 10.63 -8.92
C VAL A 325 7.52 11.25 -7.52
N VAL A 326 6.95 12.43 -7.33
CA VAL A 326 6.95 13.16 -6.05
C VAL A 326 5.53 13.57 -5.70
N GLY A 327 5.00 13.08 -4.58
CA GLY A 327 3.76 13.59 -3.99
C GLY A 327 4.08 14.63 -2.93
N VAL A 328 3.38 15.76 -2.92
CA VAL A 328 3.56 16.84 -1.96
C VAL A 328 2.26 17.10 -1.24
N PHE A 329 2.32 17.13 0.08
CA PHE A 329 1.15 17.12 0.94
C PHE A 329 1.29 18.18 2.03
N ASN A 330 0.26 19.00 2.23
CA ASN A 330 0.14 19.81 3.43
C ASN A 330 -0.54 18.97 4.51
N CYS A 331 0.22 18.52 5.51
CA CYS A 331 -0.25 17.66 6.60
C CYS A 331 -0.61 18.43 7.89
N GLN A 332 -0.54 19.77 7.87
CA GLN A 332 -0.64 20.60 9.07
C GLN A 332 -2.02 20.53 9.73
N GLY A 333 -2.05 20.69 11.06
CA GLY A 333 -3.25 20.95 11.86
C GLY A 333 -3.73 19.79 12.74
N ALA A 334 -3.18 18.59 12.54
CA ALA A 334 -3.50 17.43 13.35
C ALA A 334 -2.24 16.68 13.80
N GLY A 335 -2.30 16.06 14.98
CA GLY A 335 -1.19 15.26 15.50
C GLY A 335 -1.60 14.35 16.66
N TRP A 336 -0.71 13.43 17.01
CA TRP A 336 -0.90 12.59 18.20
C TRP A 336 -0.74 13.43 19.48
N CYS A 337 -1.78 13.47 20.31
CA CYS A 337 -1.76 14.10 21.62
C CYS A 337 -1.24 13.15 22.68
N LYS A 338 -0.01 13.37 23.16
CA LYS A 338 0.63 12.52 24.19
C LYS A 338 -0.06 12.56 25.56
N VAL A 339 -0.84 13.61 25.85
CA VAL A 339 -1.60 13.73 27.11
C VAL A 339 -2.94 13.01 26.99
N GLY A 340 -3.70 13.32 25.94
CA GLY A 340 -5.02 12.74 25.70
C GLY A 340 -5.02 11.34 25.09
N LYS A 341 -3.86 10.83 24.66
CA LYS A 341 -3.66 9.51 24.02
C LYS A 341 -4.59 9.28 22.83
N LYS A 342 -4.69 10.29 21.97
CA LYS A 342 -5.54 10.27 20.78
C LYS A 342 -5.01 11.18 19.70
N ASN A 343 -5.45 10.93 18.47
CA ASN A 343 -5.34 11.92 17.39
C ASN A 343 -6.18 13.15 17.76
N LEU A 344 -5.63 14.33 17.49
CA LEU A 344 -6.25 15.60 17.81
C LEU A 344 -5.99 16.60 16.69
N ILE A 345 -7.05 17.28 16.24
CA ILE A 345 -6.92 18.53 15.51
C ILE A 345 -6.53 19.61 16.52
N HIS A 346 -5.30 20.10 16.44
CA HIS A 346 -4.79 21.16 17.31
C HIS A 346 -4.89 22.54 16.66
N ASP A 347 -5.14 22.59 15.36
CA ASP A 347 -5.40 23.79 14.58
C ASP A 347 -6.43 23.47 13.48
N GLU A 348 -7.63 24.04 13.60
CA GLU A 348 -8.75 23.84 12.67
C GLU A 348 -8.54 24.56 11.33
N HIS A 349 -7.69 25.59 11.31
CA HIS A 349 -7.46 26.44 10.14
C HIS A 349 -5.97 26.67 9.92
N PRO A 350 -5.17 25.59 9.75
CA PRO A 350 -3.74 25.73 9.64
C PRO A 350 -3.39 26.47 8.36
N GLY A 351 -2.31 27.26 8.45
CA GLY A 351 -1.87 28.15 7.40
C GLY A 351 -1.55 27.46 6.07
N THR A 352 -1.63 28.23 5.00
CA THR A 352 -1.08 27.85 3.70
C THR A 352 0.44 27.75 3.79
N ILE A 353 1.00 26.66 3.29
CA ILE A 353 2.44 26.41 3.30
C ILE A 353 2.99 26.47 1.88
N SER A 354 4.10 27.18 1.73
CA SER A 354 4.86 27.23 0.48
C SER A 354 6.16 26.45 0.58
N GLY A 355 6.55 25.83 -0.52
CA GLY A 355 7.79 25.09 -0.65
C GLY A 355 8.31 25.13 -2.08
N VAL A 356 9.27 24.25 -2.37
CA VAL A 356 9.83 24.10 -3.72
C VAL A 356 10.01 22.63 -4.08
N ILE A 357 9.88 22.36 -5.38
CA ILE A 357 10.13 21.07 -6.01
C ILE A 357 11.42 21.16 -6.82
N ARG A 358 12.25 20.13 -6.72
CA ARG A 358 13.52 20.02 -7.46
C ARG A 358 13.68 18.62 -8.02
N ALA A 359 14.45 18.49 -9.11
CA ALA A 359 14.87 17.19 -9.64
C ALA A 359 15.49 16.28 -8.56
N LYS A 360 16.31 16.86 -7.67
CA LYS A 360 16.99 16.15 -6.58
C LYS A 360 16.08 15.64 -5.46
N ASP A 361 14.80 16.03 -5.45
CA ASP A 361 13.82 15.47 -4.52
C ASP A 361 13.61 13.97 -4.80
N VAL A 362 13.79 13.54 -6.06
CA VAL A 362 13.92 12.13 -6.43
C VAL A 362 15.38 11.72 -6.28
N ASN A 363 15.75 11.21 -5.10
CA ASN A 363 17.16 10.96 -4.76
C ASN A 363 17.86 9.96 -5.71
N TYR A 364 17.11 9.03 -6.32
CA TYR A 364 17.65 8.04 -7.26
C TYR A 364 17.37 8.34 -8.73
N LEU A 365 16.96 9.57 -9.07
CA LEU A 365 16.77 9.98 -10.46
C LEU A 365 17.99 9.72 -11.38
N PRO A 366 19.25 9.93 -10.93
CA PRO A 366 20.41 9.59 -11.77
C PRO A 366 20.51 8.12 -12.16
N ARG A 367 19.84 7.19 -11.46
CA ARG A 367 19.88 5.75 -11.78
C ARG A 367 19.03 5.37 -12.99
N VAL A 368 18.12 6.24 -13.40
CA VAL A 368 17.18 6.02 -14.54
C VAL A 368 17.39 7.03 -15.67
N ALA A 369 18.38 7.91 -15.49
CA ALA A 369 18.82 8.82 -16.53
C ALA A 369 19.85 8.13 -17.44
N ASP A 370 20.01 8.63 -18.65
CA ASP A 370 21.08 8.19 -19.53
C ASP A 370 22.46 8.70 -19.07
N ASP A 371 23.53 8.02 -19.49
CA ASP A 371 24.92 8.37 -19.11
C ASP A 371 25.34 9.79 -19.54
N THR A 372 24.62 10.40 -20.49
CA THR A 372 24.88 11.76 -21.00
C THR A 372 24.00 12.83 -20.32
N TRP A 373 23.21 12.45 -19.32
CA TRP A 373 22.28 13.35 -18.66
C TRP A 373 22.99 14.51 -17.96
N THR A 374 22.60 15.74 -18.33
CA THR A 374 23.20 16.98 -17.83
C THR A 374 22.68 17.37 -16.44
N GLY A 375 21.59 16.76 -15.98
CA GLY A 375 20.84 17.16 -14.79
C GLY A 375 19.55 17.93 -15.12
N ASP A 376 19.31 18.27 -16.38
CA ASP A 376 18.08 18.94 -16.83
C ASP A 376 16.89 17.98 -16.79
N THR A 377 15.74 18.45 -16.35
CA THR A 377 14.55 17.61 -16.18
C THR A 377 13.33 18.25 -16.78
N VAL A 378 12.32 17.43 -17.01
CA VAL A 378 10.95 17.88 -17.20
C VAL A 378 10.14 17.50 -15.98
N ILE A 379 9.36 18.45 -15.48
CA ILE A 379 8.38 18.20 -14.42
C ILE A 379 6.99 18.35 -15.01
N PHE A 380 6.14 17.36 -14.78
CA PHE A 380 4.71 17.42 -15.09
C PHE A 380 3.90 17.51 -13.79
N SER A 381 3.09 18.55 -13.66
CA SER A 381 2.15 18.75 -12.56
C SER A 381 0.81 18.08 -12.86
N HIS A 382 0.36 17.17 -11.99
CA HIS A 382 -0.83 16.36 -12.27
C HIS A 382 -2.15 17.08 -12.05
N LEU A 383 -2.29 17.90 -11.02
CA LEU A 383 -3.47 18.74 -10.84
C LEU A 383 -3.39 20.01 -11.68
N GLY A 384 -2.18 20.57 -11.84
CA GLY A 384 -1.96 21.73 -12.71
C GLY A 384 -2.15 21.43 -14.20
N GLY A 385 -1.79 20.21 -14.64
CA GLY A 385 -1.81 19.83 -16.06
C GLY A 385 -0.70 20.48 -16.88
N GLU A 386 0.37 20.95 -16.25
CA GLU A 386 1.42 21.77 -16.87
C GLU A 386 2.75 21.01 -16.95
N VAL A 387 3.47 21.24 -18.05
CA VAL A 387 4.84 20.76 -18.27
C VAL A 387 5.81 21.91 -18.08
N VAL A 388 6.87 21.68 -17.29
CA VAL A 388 7.93 22.65 -17.06
C VAL A 388 9.28 22.00 -17.35
N PHE A 389 10.03 22.59 -18.29
CA PHE A 389 11.46 22.32 -18.43
C PHE A 389 12.20 22.95 -17.27
N LEU A 390 12.88 22.13 -16.48
CA LEU A 390 13.59 22.53 -15.27
C LEU A 390 15.09 22.28 -15.45
N PRO A 391 15.89 23.34 -15.67
CA PRO A 391 17.34 23.22 -15.74
C PRO A 391 17.92 22.61 -14.46
N LYS A 392 19.12 22.05 -14.57
CA LYS A 392 19.87 21.54 -13.42
C LYS A 392 19.88 22.54 -12.26
N ASP A 393 19.64 22.03 -11.04
CA ASP A 393 19.62 22.77 -9.78
C ASP A 393 18.52 23.85 -9.63
N ALA A 394 17.70 24.07 -10.65
CA ALA A 394 16.54 24.93 -10.57
C ALA A 394 15.41 24.31 -9.71
N SER A 395 14.41 25.13 -9.38
CA SER A 395 13.27 24.71 -8.58
C SER A 395 11.96 25.37 -9.00
N ILE A 396 10.86 24.66 -8.82
CA ILE A 396 9.50 25.16 -9.07
C ILE A 396 8.84 25.48 -7.72
N PRO A 397 8.22 26.66 -7.54
CA PRO A 397 7.49 26.97 -6.33
C PRO A 397 6.18 26.18 -6.24
N ILE A 398 5.78 25.83 -5.03
CA ILE A 398 4.47 25.20 -4.74
C ILE A 398 3.89 25.84 -3.48
N THR A 399 2.57 26.02 -3.48
CA THR A 399 1.82 26.57 -2.34
C THR A 399 0.56 25.76 -2.15
N LEU A 400 0.37 25.18 -0.97
CA LEU A 400 -0.76 24.30 -0.65
C LEU A 400 -1.46 24.76 0.62
N LYS A 401 -2.78 24.87 0.58
CA LYS A 401 -3.61 25.03 1.78
C LYS A 401 -3.64 23.72 2.56
N SER A 402 -4.16 23.78 3.79
CA SER A 402 -4.40 22.58 4.61
C SER A 402 -5.11 21.49 3.81
N ARG A 403 -4.61 20.25 3.90
CA ARG A 403 -5.18 19.06 3.25
C ARG A 403 -5.19 19.11 1.71
N GLU A 404 -4.53 20.09 1.10
CA GLU A 404 -4.23 20.06 -0.33
C GLU A 404 -2.97 19.24 -0.60
N TYR A 405 -2.86 18.76 -1.84
CA TYR A 405 -1.76 17.95 -2.31
C TYR A 405 -1.46 18.28 -3.78
N GLU A 406 -0.32 17.83 -4.28
CA GLU A 406 0.02 17.78 -5.71
C GLU A 406 0.90 16.55 -5.96
N VAL A 407 0.86 16.01 -7.18
CA VAL A 407 1.78 14.96 -7.63
C VAL A 407 2.56 15.48 -8.83
N PHE A 408 3.85 15.17 -8.85
CA PHE A 408 4.76 15.54 -9.93
C PHE A 408 5.41 14.30 -10.53
N THR A 409 5.38 14.19 -11.85
CA THR A 409 6.28 13.28 -12.58
C THR A 409 7.55 14.03 -12.92
N VAL A 410 8.72 13.49 -12.56
CA VAL A 410 10.03 14.12 -12.75
C VAL A 410 10.84 13.24 -13.71
N VAL A 411 11.11 13.73 -14.91
CA VAL A 411 11.71 12.94 -15.99
C VAL A 411 13.08 13.53 -16.36
N PRO A 412 14.17 12.73 -16.39
CA PRO A 412 15.45 13.18 -16.95
C PRO A 412 15.27 13.56 -18.42
N VAL A 413 15.78 14.72 -18.82
CA VAL A 413 15.76 15.14 -20.23
C VAL A 413 16.87 14.43 -20.98
N ARG A 414 16.51 13.86 -22.13
CA ARG A 414 17.46 13.24 -23.06
C ARG A 414 17.61 14.11 -24.32
N GLU A 415 18.84 14.29 -24.77
CA GLU A 415 19.09 14.87 -26.10
C GLU A 415 19.11 13.76 -27.15
N VAL A 416 18.22 13.84 -28.14
CA VAL A 416 17.97 12.75 -29.10
C VAL A 416 18.56 13.04 -30.49
N SER A 417 18.50 14.29 -30.96
CA SER A 417 19.09 14.73 -32.23
C SER A 417 19.29 16.23 -32.33
N ASN A 418 20.45 16.70 -32.81
CA ASN A 418 20.67 18.09 -33.19
C ASN A 418 20.16 19.12 -32.15
N GLY A 419 20.34 18.85 -30.86
CA GLY A 419 19.86 19.70 -29.77
C GLY A 419 18.37 19.55 -29.38
N VAL A 420 17.61 18.66 -30.03
CA VAL A 420 16.23 18.32 -29.64
C VAL A 420 16.24 17.54 -28.33
N ARG A 421 15.48 18.05 -27.37
CA ARG A 421 15.33 17.50 -26.03
C ARG A 421 14.01 16.78 -25.93
N PHE A 422 14.02 15.58 -25.35
CA PHE A 422 12.86 14.72 -25.21
C PHE A 422 12.79 14.13 -23.81
N ALA A 423 11.57 13.98 -23.26
CA ALA A 423 11.34 13.31 -21.98
C ALA A 423 9.95 12.65 -21.95
N PRO A 424 9.84 11.32 -21.81
CA PRO A 424 8.54 10.65 -21.78
C PRO A 424 7.86 10.79 -20.41
N ILE A 425 6.62 11.29 -20.38
CA ILE A 425 5.89 11.58 -19.13
C ILE A 425 4.96 10.41 -18.75
N GLY A 426 4.34 9.75 -19.74
CA GLY A 426 3.48 8.58 -19.55
C GLY A 426 1.98 8.90 -19.56
N LEU A 427 1.16 8.14 -18.83
CA LEU A 427 -0.30 8.34 -18.78
C LEU A 427 -0.67 9.55 -17.90
N ILE A 428 -0.80 10.75 -18.49
CA ILE A 428 -0.91 12.03 -17.78
C ILE A 428 -2.25 12.27 -17.04
N LYS A 429 -3.17 11.29 -17.07
CA LYS A 429 -4.40 11.29 -16.27
C LYS A 429 -4.32 10.36 -15.05
N MET A 430 -3.19 9.69 -14.84
CA MET A 430 -2.92 8.85 -13.67
C MET A 430 -1.86 9.49 -12.79
N PHE A 431 -2.00 9.40 -11.47
CA PHE A 431 -1.08 10.09 -10.54
C PHE A 431 0.38 9.66 -10.70
N ASN A 432 0.66 8.39 -10.98
CA ASN A 432 2.01 7.91 -11.29
C ASN A 432 2.19 7.66 -12.80
N SER A 433 2.04 8.70 -13.63
CA SER A 433 2.05 8.58 -15.10
C SER A 433 3.25 7.84 -15.64
N GLY A 434 4.44 8.13 -15.12
CA GLY A 434 5.70 7.57 -15.58
C GLY A 434 5.83 6.06 -15.39
N GLY A 435 5.03 5.48 -14.47
CA GLY A 435 4.98 4.04 -14.26
C GLY A 435 4.43 3.26 -15.47
N ALA A 436 3.78 3.94 -16.42
CA ALA A 436 3.27 3.32 -17.65
C ALA A 436 4.38 2.93 -18.63
N ILE A 437 5.52 3.61 -18.61
CA ILE A 437 6.61 3.39 -19.58
C ILE A 437 7.47 2.22 -19.13
N LYS A 438 7.66 1.23 -20.02
CA LYS A 438 8.40 -0.01 -19.76
C LYS A 438 9.71 -0.12 -20.53
N GLU A 439 9.77 0.45 -21.73
CA GLU A 439 10.99 0.50 -22.54
C GLU A 439 11.09 1.84 -23.27
N MET A 440 12.31 2.30 -23.53
CA MET A 440 12.60 3.46 -24.36
C MET A 440 13.92 3.26 -25.12
N SER A 441 13.91 3.52 -26.42
CA SER A 441 15.11 3.59 -27.25
C SER A 441 15.04 4.79 -28.20
N CYS A 442 16.19 5.13 -28.79
CA CYS A 442 16.26 6.16 -29.83
C CYS A 442 17.03 5.58 -31.01
N GLU A 443 16.42 5.66 -32.19
CA GLU A 443 16.96 5.17 -33.45
C GLU A 443 17.34 6.38 -34.30
N LYS A 444 18.56 6.38 -34.84
CA LYS A 444 19.05 7.43 -35.73
C LYS A 444 19.07 6.89 -37.15
N SER A 445 18.48 7.63 -38.07
CA SER A 445 18.48 7.34 -39.51
C SER A 445 18.96 8.56 -40.31
N GLU A 446 19.18 8.39 -41.62
CA GLU A 446 19.47 9.52 -42.51
C GLU A 446 18.30 10.53 -42.60
N GLU A 447 17.07 10.10 -42.32
CA GLU A 447 15.84 10.89 -42.42
C GLU A 447 15.48 11.65 -41.13
N GLY A 448 16.12 11.31 -40.01
CA GLY A 448 15.87 11.92 -38.71
C GLY A 448 16.08 10.96 -37.53
N THR A 449 15.70 11.41 -36.34
CA THR A 449 15.72 10.58 -35.13
C THR A 449 14.30 10.19 -34.73
N THR A 450 14.18 8.92 -34.37
CA THR A 450 12.94 8.29 -33.96
C THR A 450 13.06 7.84 -32.51
N VAL A 451 12.11 8.22 -31.67
CA VAL A 451 11.99 7.72 -30.30
C VAL A 451 10.98 6.59 -30.28
N VAL A 452 11.40 5.44 -29.76
CA VAL A 452 10.55 4.24 -29.64
C VAL A 452 10.30 3.97 -28.16
N LEU A 453 9.04 3.79 -27.79
CA LEU A 453 8.59 3.59 -26.41
C LEU A 453 7.68 2.36 -26.35
N LYS A 454 7.80 1.57 -25.27
CA LYS A 454 6.75 0.63 -24.89
C LYS A 454 6.03 1.11 -23.65
N ALA A 455 4.70 1.20 -23.71
CA ALA A 455 3.88 1.67 -22.60
C ALA A 455 2.65 0.79 -22.36
N CYS A 456 2.29 0.59 -21.09
CA CYS A 456 1.07 -0.13 -20.71
C CYS A 456 -0.10 0.83 -20.43
N GLY A 457 -1.32 0.28 -20.44
CA GLY A 457 -2.54 1.00 -20.09
C GLY A 457 -3.21 1.71 -21.26
N CYS A 458 -4.09 2.67 -20.98
CA CYS A 458 -4.87 3.40 -21.97
C CYS A 458 -5.15 4.84 -21.55
N GLY A 459 -5.61 5.68 -22.48
CA GLY A 459 -5.93 7.08 -22.24
C GLY A 459 -4.87 8.02 -22.80
N LEU A 460 -4.80 9.23 -22.26
CA LEU A 460 -3.92 10.27 -22.80
C LEU A 460 -2.47 10.02 -22.36
N PHE A 461 -1.61 9.69 -23.30
CA PHE A 461 -0.18 9.58 -23.13
C PHE A 461 0.49 10.93 -23.43
N GLY A 462 1.42 11.34 -22.58
CA GLY A 462 2.16 12.60 -22.71
C GLY A 462 3.67 12.39 -22.78
N ALA A 463 4.33 13.27 -23.52
CA ALA A 463 5.79 13.42 -23.53
C ALA A 463 6.15 14.89 -23.72
N TYR A 464 7.34 15.29 -23.28
CA TYR A 464 7.94 16.56 -23.65
C TYR A 464 8.84 16.38 -24.87
N SER A 465 8.73 17.31 -25.81
CA SER A 465 9.66 17.49 -26.92
C SER A 465 9.91 18.97 -27.15
N SER A 466 11.17 19.38 -27.28
CA SER A 466 11.51 20.77 -27.60
C SER A 466 11.26 21.14 -29.06
N ALA A 467 10.94 20.16 -29.92
CA ALA A 467 10.55 20.34 -31.31
C ALA A 467 9.25 19.59 -31.59
N ARG A 468 8.43 20.14 -32.48
CA ARG A 468 7.17 19.49 -32.89
C ARG A 468 7.47 18.16 -33.59
N PRO A 469 6.91 17.03 -33.13
CA PRO A 469 7.03 15.76 -33.86
C PRO A 469 6.47 15.89 -35.28
N LYS A 470 7.07 15.16 -36.22
CA LYS A 470 6.59 15.05 -37.60
C LYS A 470 5.45 14.05 -37.71
N ARG A 471 5.60 12.92 -37.01
CA ARG A 471 4.66 11.79 -37.05
C ARG A 471 4.71 11.02 -35.74
N ILE A 472 3.57 10.48 -35.31
CA ILE A 472 3.47 9.54 -34.20
C ILE A 472 2.71 8.31 -34.68
N THR A 473 3.23 7.12 -34.43
CA THR A 473 2.51 5.87 -34.65
C THR A 473 2.36 5.08 -33.36
N VAL A 474 1.26 4.34 -33.24
CA VAL A 474 0.98 3.40 -32.16
C VAL A 474 0.69 2.05 -32.81
N ASP A 475 1.52 1.05 -32.54
CA ASP A 475 1.48 -0.27 -33.21
C ASP A 475 1.50 -0.18 -34.74
N SER A 476 2.29 0.76 -35.27
CA SER A 476 2.40 1.08 -36.71
C SER A 476 1.17 1.77 -37.33
N GLU A 477 0.14 2.09 -36.55
CA GLU A 477 -0.97 2.93 -36.98
C GLU A 477 -0.62 4.41 -36.73
N GLU A 478 -0.72 5.27 -37.76
CA GLU A 478 -0.49 6.71 -37.60
C GLU A 478 -1.61 7.36 -36.79
N MET A 479 -1.22 8.17 -35.81
CA MET A 479 -2.12 8.77 -34.84
C MET A 479 -2.17 10.28 -34.97
N GLU A 480 -3.36 10.86 -34.83
CA GLU A 480 -3.48 12.29 -34.53
C GLU A 480 -2.88 12.57 -33.14
N PHE A 481 -2.08 13.63 -33.05
CA PHE A 481 -1.43 14.04 -31.81
C PHE A 481 -1.55 15.55 -31.58
N GLY A 482 -1.59 15.94 -30.30
CA GLY A 482 -1.51 17.33 -29.87
C GLY A 482 -0.06 17.74 -29.64
N TYR A 483 0.28 19.00 -29.94
CA TYR A 483 1.56 19.61 -29.57
C TYR A 483 1.34 21.05 -29.09
N GLU A 484 1.64 21.30 -27.81
CA GLU A 484 1.56 22.62 -27.20
C GLU A 484 2.92 23.32 -27.28
N GLU A 485 3.12 24.14 -28.30
CA GLU A 485 4.43 24.72 -28.67
C GLU A 485 5.07 25.54 -27.54
N GLY A 486 4.29 26.22 -26.70
CA GLY A 486 4.80 27.01 -25.57
C GLY A 486 5.42 26.17 -24.44
N TYR A 487 4.97 24.93 -24.27
CA TYR A 487 5.38 24.03 -23.18
C TYR A 487 6.15 22.80 -23.67
N GLY A 488 6.10 22.52 -24.98
CA GLY A 488 6.67 21.32 -25.60
C GLY A 488 5.89 20.04 -25.25
N LEU A 489 4.63 20.14 -24.81
CA LEU A 489 3.83 18.96 -24.45
C LEU A 489 3.25 18.30 -25.70
N VAL A 490 3.66 17.07 -25.96
CA VAL A 490 3.11 16.16 -26.97
C VAL A 490 2.08 15.26 -26.29
N THR A 491 0.91 15.09 -26.91
CA THR A 491 -0.11 14.15 -26.41
C THR A 491 -0.66 13.25 -27.51
N VAL A 492 -0.89 11.97 -27.18
CA VAL A 492 -1.51 10.99 -28.07
C VAL A 492 -2.44 10.08 -27.25
N SER A 493 -3.56 9.67 -27.84
CA SER A 493 -4.53 8.80 -27.15
C SER A 493 -4.22 7.33 -27.39
N LEU A 494 -4.05 6.56 -26.31
CA LEU A 494 -3.91 5.11 -26.35
C LEU A 494 -5.28 4.46 -26.16
N ARG A 495 -5.65 3.55 -27.06
CA ARG A 495 -6.91 2.81 -27.00
C ARG A 495 -6.89 1.79 -25.85
N PHE A 496 -8.06 1.26 -25.51
CA PHE A 496 -8.16 0.13 -24.60
C PHE A 496 -7.71 -1.14 -25.33
N ALA A 497 -6.87 -1.96 -24.68
CA ALA A 497 -6.48 -3.29 -25.15
C ALA A 497 -7.27 -4.34 -24.37
N GLU A 498 -7.79 -5.35 -25.08
CA GLU A 498 -8.49 -6.49 -24.45
C GLU A 498 -7.50 -7.47 -23.78
N GLU A 499 -6.26 -7.52 -24.26
CA GLU A 499 -5.20 -8.37 -23.71
C GLU A 499 -4.65 -7.80 -22.39
N GLU A 500 -4.54 -8.65 -21.36
CA GLU A 500 -3.92 -8.27 -20.09
C GLU A 500 -2.43 -7.96 -20.29
N LEU A 501 -1.91 -6.95 -19.56
CA LEU A 501 -0.50 -6.55 -19.61
C LEU A 501 -0.01 -6.14 -21.01
N TYR A 502 -0.91 -5.70 -21.90
CA TYR A 502 -0.56 -5.21 -23.23
C TYR A 502 0.41 -4.03 -23.17
N LEU A 503 1.39 -4.03 -24.09
CA LEU A 503 2.37 -2.96 -24.26
C LEU A 503 2.24 -2.36 -25.66
N TRP A 504 1.76 -1.11 -25.70
CA TRP A 504 1.73 -0.30 -26.93
C TRP A 504 3.15 0.01 -27.39
N ASN A 505 3.41 -0.18 -28.68
CA ASN A 505 4.62 0.32 -29.32
C ASN A 505 4.37 1.73 -29.88
N ILE A 506 4.91 2.75 -29.21
CA ILE A 506 4.74 4.16 -29.58
C ILE A 506 6.02 4.64 -30.25
N THR A 507 5.91 5.10 -31.49
CA THR A 507 7.02 5.64 -32.28
C THR A 507 6.80 7.12 -32.53
N ILE A 508 7.77 7.97 -32.20
CA ILE A 508 7.72 9.42 -32.36
C ILE A 508 8.87 9.87 -33.24
N GLU A 509 8.55 10.40 -34.42
CA GLU A 509 9.54 10.91 -35.38
C GLU A 509 9.72 12.41 -35.19
N LEU A 510 10.97 12.85 -35.00
CA LEU A 510 11.34 14.22 -34.67
C LEU A 510 11.97 14.97 -35.86
#